data_AF-A0A538A110-F1
#
_entry.id   AF-A0A538A110-F1
#
_cell.length_a   1.000
_cell.length_b   1.000
_cell.length_c   1.000
_cell.angle_alpha   90.00
_cell.angle_beta   90.00
_cell.angle_gamma   90.00
#
_symmetry.space_group_name_H-M   'P 1'
#
loop_
_entity.id
_entity.type
_entity.pdbx_description
1 polymer ?
#
loop_
_entity_poly.entity_id
_entity_poly.type
_entity_poly.pdbx_seq_one_letter_code
_entity_poly.pdbx_strand_id
1 'polypeptide(L)'
;MAAGGLTGILLVGGASRRFGSPKALARLDGETLAARAWRTLAALCDERIAVGKRADTVDLPFELVDDGTDLRAALAGVVAGLRASENELTVVLPVDVPLVRAADLRRLADACVDVAVPQTGPLPCAIRRTALPPLERRLAAHQLALRDAFAELETHVVELDPQHLVNVNAPADLEALQLSIVPFRAADAEGFRALVADTLREFGFSADPGLDPDLADPAGYYSALWVALIEGHVVGSIALRELGDDTLELKRMYLREACRGRGAGRRLLATALAWARANGAAKIKLDTTESMEAARALYEANGFVRVPGEAPRQGQQRLLYELTL
;
A
#
# COMPACT_ATOMS: atom_id res chain seq x y z
N MET A 1 -36.29 11.67 4.86
CA MET A 1 -35.38 12.67 5.46
C MET A 1 -34.63 13.32 4.31
N ALA A 2 -34.50 14.65 4.27
CA ALA A 2 -33.74 15.31 3.22
C ALA A 2 -32.35 14.65 3.18
N ALA A 3 -31.98 14.06 2.03
CA ALA A 3 -30.65 13.50 1.85
C ALA A 3 -29.68 14.69 1.95
N GLY A 4 -29.06 14.88 3.11
CA GLY A 4 -28.03 15.91 3.27
C GLY A 4 -26.91 15.64 2.28
N GLY A 5 -26.38 16.70 1.67
CA GLY A 5 -25.23 16.60 0.78
C GLY A 5 -23.98 16.15 1.51
N LEU A 6 -22.96 15.76 0.75
CA LEU A 6 -21.67 15.34 1.28
C LEU A 6 -20.55 16.22 0.74
N THR A 7 -19.72 16.77 1.62
CA THR A 7 -18.53 17.54 1.23
C THR A 7 -17.29 16.67 1.25
N GLY A 8 -16.52 16.69 0.16
CA GLY A 8 -15.19 16.10 0.08
C GLY A 8 -14.10 17.13 0.37
N ILE A 9 -13.33 16.94 1.43
CA ILE A 9 -12.17 17.76 1.76
C ILE A 9 -10.90 17.04 1.30
N LEU A 10 -10.19 17.62 0.34
CA LEU A 10 -8.89 17.15 -0.12
C LEU A 10 -7.77 17.86 0.65
N LEU A 11 -6.90 17.13 1.34
CA LEU A 11 -5.71 17.69 1.97
C LEU A 11 -4.51 17.60 1.03
N VAL A 12 -4.08 18.75 0.51
CA VAL A 12 -2.97 18.91 -0.46
C VAL A 12 -1.63 19.17 0.24
N GLY A 13 -1.64 19.44 1.54
CA GLY A 13 -0.48 19.88 2.32
C GLY A 13 0.38 18.78 2.94
N GLY A 14 1.67 19.08 3.08
CA GLY A 14 2.67 18.29 3.80
C GLY A 14 4.07 18.75 3.41
N ALA A 15 5.02 18.80 4.36
CA ALA A 15 6.33 19.40 4.11
C ALA A 15 7.17 18.72 3.01
N SER A 16 6.70 17.59 2.43
CA SER A 16 7.25 16.88 1.27
C SER A 16 8.78 16.71 1.23
N ARG A 17 9.44 16.79 2.39
CA ARG A 17 10.92 16.88 2.51
C ARG A 17 11.62 15.66 1.91
N ARG A 18 10.95 14.50 1.93
CA ARG A 18 11.42 13.21 1.39
C ARG A 18 11.08 13.00 -0.09
N PHE A 19 10.22 13.83 -0.67
CA PHE A 19 9.73 13.69 -2.05
C PHE A 19 10.51 14.53 -3.06
N GLY A 20 11.30 15.50 -2.60
CA GLY A 20 12.06 16.43 -3.45
C GLY A 20 11.20 17.41 -4.27
N SER A 21 9.88 17.21 -4.29
CA SER A 21 8.87 18.01 -4.99
C SER A 21 7.53 17.94 -4.24
N PRO A 22 6.53 18.80 -4.55
CA PRO A 22 5.20 18.71 -3.94
C PRO A 22 4.56 17.34 -4.20
N LYS A 23 4.29 16.56 -3.14
CA LYS A 23 3.72 15.20 -3.23
C LYS A 23 2.41 15.17 -4.04
N ALA A 24 1.62 16.23 -3.97
CA ALA A 24 0.40 16.43 -4.73
C ALA A 24 0.57 16.26 -6.25
N LEU A 25 1.73 16.64 -6.80
CA LEU A 25 2.04 16.58 -8.24
C LEU A 25 2.66 15.25 -8.68
N ALA A 26 3.05 14.39 -7.74
CA ALA A 26 3.61 13.10 -8.07
C ALA A 26 2.59 12.23 -8.81
N ARG A 27 3.04 11.34 -9.70
CA ARG A 27 2.14 10.60 -10.60
C ARG A 27 2.05 9.12 -10.28
N LEU A 28 0.84 8.58 -10.33
CA LEU A 28 0.52 7.16 -10.27
C LEU A 28 -0.37 6.84 -11.48
N ASP A 29 0.09 5.91 -12.33
CA ASP A 29 -0.57 5.55 -13.60
C ASP A 29 -0.81 6.75 -14.51
N GLY A 30 0.16 7.68 -14.57
CA GLY A 30 0.08 8.89 -15.40
C GLY A 30 -0.79 10.02 -14.82
N GLU A 31 -1.55 9.79 -13.74
CA GLU A 31 -2.41 10.80 -13.08
C GLU A 31 -1.70 11.35 -11.82
N THR A 32 -1.77 12.66 -11.56
CA THR A 32 -1.22 13.23 -10.31
C THR A 32 -2.00 12.74 -9.09
N LEU A 33 -1.36 12.57 -7.93
CA LEU A 33 -2.05 12.14 -6.70
C LEU A 33 -3.19 13.09 -6.32
N ALA A 34 -2.99 14.40 -6.52
CA ALA A 34 -4.02 15.41 -6.29
C ALA A 34 -5.24 15.22 -7.20
N ALA A 35 -5.03 15.11 -8.52
CA ALA A 35 -6.13 14.86 -9.47
C ALA A 35 -6.85 13.54 -9.18
N ARG A 36 -6.12 12.48 -8.84
CA ARG A 36 -6.70 11.18 -8.48
C ARG A 36 -7.60 11.29 -7.25
N ALA A 37 -7.11 11.90 -6.18
CA ALA A 37 -7.88 12.09 -4.96
C ALA A 37 -9.11 12.98 -5.20
N TRP A 38 -8.96 14.04 -6.01
CA TRP A 38 -10.07 14.90 -6.42
C TRP A 38 -11.16 14.15 -7.19
N ARG A 39 -10.76 13.27 -8.11
CA ARG A 39 -11.68 12.39 -8.85
C ARG A 39 -12.38 11.39 -7.94
N THR A 40 -11.66 10.80 -6.97
CA THR A 40 -12.27 9.91 -5.96
C THR A 40 -13.35 10.63 -5.15
N LEU A 41 -13.09 11.87 -4.70
CA LEU A 41 -14.11 12.68 -4.03
C LEU A 41 -15.28 13.00 -4.95
N ALA A 42 -15.03 13.28 -6.23
CA ALA A 42 -16.06 13.62 -7.21
C ALA A 42 -17.06 12.51 -7.50
N ALA A 43 -16.66 11.24 -7.32
CA ALA A 43 -17.54 10.10 -7.48
C ALA A 43 -18.54 9.94 -6.32
N LEU A 44 -18.40 10.73 -5.24
CA LEU A 44 -19.14 10.55 -4.00
C LEU A 44 -19.79 11.83 -3.45
N CYS A 45 -19.12 12.98 -3.63
CA CYS A 45 -19.42 14.22 -2.92
C CYS A 45 -20.03 15.26 -3.86
N ASP A 46 -21.05 15.96 -3.38
CA ASP A 46 -21.73 17.05 -4.09
C ASP A 46 -20.92 18.35 -4.05
N GLU A 47 -20.17 18.54 -2.96
CA GLU A 47 -19.23 19.65 -2.76
C GLU A 47 -17.81 19.11 -2.63
N ARG A 48 -16.82 19.85 -3.15
CA ARG A 48 -15.40 19.51 -2.97
C ARG A 48 -14.58 20.74 -2.63
N ILE A 49 -13.72 20.60 -1.63
CA ILE A 49 -12.85 21.67 -1.12
C ILE A 49 -11.44 21.13 -1.07
N ALA A 50 -10.50 21.76 -1.78
CA ALA A 50 -9.08 21.44 -1.65
C ALA A 50 -8.43 22.41 -0.68
N VAL A 51 -7.74 21.88 0.33
CA VAL A 51 -7.07 22.67 1.36
C VAL A 51 -5.56 22.52 1.21
N GLY A 52 -4.88 23.66 1.13
CA GLY A 52 -3.43 23.74 0.97
C GLY A 52 -2.91 25.13 1.30
N LYS A 53 -1.61 25.34 1.15
CA LYS A 53 -0.99 26.66 1.35
C LYS A 53 -0.74 27.32 0.00
N ARG A 54 -1.19 28.55 -0.19
CA ARG A 54 -0.97 29.31 -1.45
C ARG A 54 0.51 29.48 -1.77
N ALA A 55 1.34 29.57 -0.74
CA ALA A 55 2.79 29.66 -0.85
C ALA A 55 3.44 28.43 -1.51
N ASP A 56 2.75 27.28 -1.57
CA ASP A 56 3.31 26.06 -2.17
C ASP A 56 3.27 26.08 -3.72
N THR A 57 2.70 27.13 -4.34
CA THR A 57 2.60 27.35 -5.80
C THR A 57 2.50 26.05 -6.60
N VAL A 58 1.40 25.33 -6.40
CA VAL A 58 1.15 24.05 -7.05
C VAL A 58 0.15 24.28 -8.18
N ASP A 59 0.54 23.99 -9.42
CA ASP A 59 -0.36 24.03 -10.58
C ASP A 59 -1.34 22.87 -10.50
N LEU A 60 -2.53 23.14 -9.95
CA LEU A 60 -3.59 22.16 -9.72
C LEU A 60 -4.83 22.55 -10.51
N PRO A 61 -5.63 21.58 -10.97
CA PRO A 61 -6.83 21.85 -11.76
C PRO A 61 -8.01 22.38 -10.91
N PHE A 62 -7.76 22.80 -9.67
CA PHE A 62 -8.74 23.29 -8.71
C PHE A 62 -8.10 24.30 -7.75
N GLU A 63 -8.91 25.21 -7.22
CA GLU A 63 -8.46 26.24 -6.30
C GLU A 63 -8.19 25.67 -4.90
N LEU A 64 -7.18 26.22 -4.23
CA LEU A 64 -6.86 25.90 -2.84
C LEU A 64 -7.46 26.91 -1.88
N VAL A 65 -8.20 26.40 -0.90
CA VAL A 65 -8.54 27.11 0.33
C VAL A 65 -7.30 27.12 1.21
N ASP A 66 -6.86 28.33 1.55
CA ASP A 66 -5.78 28.60 2.48
C ASP A 66 -6.40 29.16 3.77
N ASP A 67 -5.98 28.63 4.91
CA ASP A 67 -6.42 29.09 6.23
C ASP A 67 -5.73 30.39 6.67
N GLY A 68 -4.80 30.92 5.85
CA GLY A 68 -4.07 32.16 6.09
C GLY A 68 -2.98 32.03 7.15
N THR A 69 -2.67 30.81 7.60
CA THR A 69 -1.65 30.53 8.61
C THR A 69 -0.44 29.82 8.01
N ASP A 70 0.74 30.00 8.59
CA ASP A 70 1.92 29.20 8.22
C ASP A 70 1.93 27.80 8.86
N LEU A 71 0.89 27.46 9.64
CA LEU A 71 0.82 26.21 10.38
C LEU A 71 0.60 25.02 9.42
N ARG A 72 1.59 24.13 9.37
CA ARG A 72 1.56 22.92 8.54
C ARG A 72 1.22 21.69 9.38
N ALA A 73 -0.06 21.52 9.68
CA ALA A 73 -0.59 20.36 10.39
C ALA A 73 -1.86 19.83 9.71
N ALA A 74 -2.07 18.51 9.74
CA ALA A 74 -3.27 17.91 9.19
C ALA A 74 -4.54 18.44 9.87
N LEU A 75 -4.50 18.65 11.20
CA LEU A 75 -5.60 19.27 11.96
C LEU A 75 -5.98 20.66 11.42
N ALA A 76 -5.00 21.50 11.09
CA ALA A 76 -5.26 22.83 10.53
C ALA A 76 -6.00 22.72 9.18
N GLY A 77 -5.55 21.81 8.31
CA GLY A 77 -6.21 21.54 7.03
C GLY A 77 -7.64 21.01 7.18
N VAL A 78 -7.87 20.11 8.14
CA VAL A 78 -9.21 19.60 8.46
C VAL A 78 -10.12 20.73 8.94
N VAL A 79 -9.69 21.53 9.92
CA VAL A 79 -10.49 22.65 10.45
C VAL A 79 -10.81 23.67 9.35
N ALA A 80 -9.85 24.00 8.49
CA ALA A 80 -10.07 24.92 7.38
C ALA A 80 -11.10 24.39 6.37
N GLY A 81 -11.01 23.10 6.02
CA GLY A 81 -11.99 22.45 5.14
C GLY A 81 -13.38 22.39 5.75
N LEU A 82 -13.48 22.07 7.04
CA LEU A 82 -14.76 22.04 7.77
C LEU A 82 -15.41 23.43 7.83
N ARG A 83 -14.63 24.50 8.10
CA ARG A 83 -15.11 25.89 8.10
C ARG A 83 -15.66 26.33 6.74
N ALA A 84 -15.03 25.85 5.67
CA ALA A 84 -15.43 26.18 4.31
C ALA A 84 -16.59 25.31 3.78
N SER A 85 -16.86 24.16 4.41
CA SER A 85 -17.92 23.24 3.98
C SER A 85 -19.32 23.79 4.20
N GLU A 86 -20.25 23.46 3.31
CA GLU A 86 -21.68 23.79 3.45
C GLU A 86 -22.49 22.65 4.07
N ASN A 87 -22.02 21.40 3.93
CA ASN A 87 -22.74 20.23 4.43
C ASN A 87 -22.41 19.89 5.89
N GLU A 88 -23.33 19.14 6.52
CA GLU A 88 -23.19 18.61 7.89
C GLU A 88 -22.18 17.47 7.97
N LEU A 89 -22.08 16.66 6.92
CA LEU A 89 -21.17 15.51 6.85
C LEU A 89 -20.08 15.78 5.81
N THR A 90 -18.85 15.48 6.20
CA THR A 90 -17.67 15.63 5.34
C THR A 90 -16.86 14.34 5.31
N VAL A 91 -16.20 14.07 4.18
CA VAL A 91 -15.12 13.07 4.09
C VAL A 91 -13.81 13.78 3.78
N VAL A 92 -12.76 13.44 4.53
CA VAL A 92 -11.42 14.00 4.39
C VAL A 92 -10.49 12.97 3.76
N LEU A 93 -9.86 13.34 2.66
CA LEU A 93 -8.92 12.50 1.91
C LEU A 93 -7.58 13.22 1.74
N PRO A 94 -6.46 12.70 2.28
CA PRO A 94 -5.15 13.23 1.95
C PRO A 94 -4.65 12.67 0.61
N VAL A 95 -3.77 13.42 -0.07
CA VAL A 95 -3.19 12.99 -1.36
C VAL A 95 -2.29 11.76 -1.27
N ASP A 96 -1.85 11.37 -0.08
CA ASP A 96 -0.87 10.30 0.11
C ASP A 96 -1.45 8.90 0.30
N VAL A 97 -2.76 8.73 0.18
CA VAL A 97 -3.42 7.41 0.15
C VAL A 97 -4.10 7.17 -1.21
N PRO A 98 -3.33 7.08 -2.32
CA PRO A 98 -3.88 7.17 -3.67
C PRO A 98 -4.68 5.95 -4.14
N LEU A 99 -4.82 4.91 -3.30
CA LEU A 99 -5.60 3.70 -3.62
C LEU A 99 -6.98 3.68 -2.98
N VAL A 100 -7.32 4.67 -2.15
CA VAL A 100 -8.64 4.79 -1.51
C VAL A 100 -9.72 4.95 -2.59
N ARG A 101 -10.81 4.19 -2.46
CA ARG A 101 -11.95 4.21 -3.39
C ARG A 101 -13.12 5.01 -2.81
N ALA A 102 -14.02 5.45 -3.68
CA ALA A 102 -15.27 6.11 -3.26
C ALA A 102 -16.12 5.22 -2.33
N ALA A 103 -16.11 3.91 -2.53
CA ALA A 103 -16.80 2.96 -1.65
C ALA A 103 -16.20 2.92 -0.23
N ASP A 104 -14.88 3.07 -0.09
CA ASP A 104 -14.22 3.14 1.21
C ASP A 104 -14.64 4.41 1.97
N LEU A 105 -14.65 5.55 1.28
CA LEU A 105 -15.12 6.83 1.83
C LEU A 105 -16.61 6.81 2.17
N ARG A 106 -17.45 6.14 1.36
CA ARG A 106 -18.88 5.92 1.67
C ARG A 106 -19.03 5.16 2.97
N ARG A 107 -18.27 4.07 3.18
CA ARG A 107 -18.32 3.29 4.44
C ARG A 107 -17.94 4.13 5.66
N LEU A 108 -16.95 5.02 5.53
CA LEU A 108 -16.62 5.97 6.60
C LEU A 108 -17.77 6.95 6.85
N ALA A 109 -18.33 7.55 5.79
CA ALA A 109 -19.45 8.48 5.89
C ALA A 109 -20.69 7.85 6.57
N ASP A 110 -21.04 6.63 6.18
CA ASP A 110 -22.20 5.90 6.70
C ASP A 110 -22.03 5.50 8.19
N ALA A 111 -20.80 5.28 8.64
CA ALA A 111 -20.48 4.93 10.02
C ALA A 111 -20.25 6.15 10.94
N CYS A 112 -20.29 7.36 10.40
CA CYS A 112 -19.88 8.58 11.11
C CYS A 112 -20.92 9.04 12.14
N VAL A 113 -20.53 8.99 13.42
CA VAL A 113 -21.23 9.67 14.53
C VAL A 113 -20.70 11.09 14.66
N ASP A 114 -19.58 11.33 15.36
CA ASP A 114 -18.83 12.59 15.21
C ASP A 114 -17.70 12.43 14.20
N VAL A 115 -17.00 11.29 14.28
CA VAL A 115 -15.87 10.94 13.41
C VAL A 115 -15.93 9.46 13.07
N ALA A 116 -15.56 9.09 11.84
CA ALA A 116 -15.24 7.72 11.47
C ALA A 116 -13.86 7.64 10.80
N VAL A 117 -13.04 6.66 11.20
CA VAL A 117 -11.65 6.47 10.75
C VAL A 117 -11.38 5.01 10.36
N PRO A 118 -10.39 4.72 9.51
CA PRO A 118 -9.93 3.36 9.29
C PRO A 118 -9.14 2.83 10.49
N GLN A 119 -8.96 1.52 10.53
CA GLN A 119 -8.14 0.83 11.52
C GLN A 119 -6.65 1.22 11.49
N THR A 120 -6.19 1.88 10.42
CA THR A 120 -4.77 2.24 10.23
C THR A 120 -4.41 3.62 10.80
N GLY A 121 -5.38 4.51 11.04
CA GLY A 121 -5.08 5.85 11.53
C GLY A 121 -6.19 6.88 11.29
N PRO A 122 -5.92 8.15 11.63
CA PRO A 122 -6.95 9.20 11.63
C PRO A 122 -7.33 9.70 10.23
N LEU A 123 -6.63 9.28 9.16
CA LEU A 123 -6.93 9.67 7.79
C LEU A 123 -6.82 8.45 6.85
N PRO A 124 -7.64 8.37 5.79
CA PRO A 124 -8.81 9.22 5.50
C PRO A 124 -9.88 9.11 6.59
N CYS A 125 -10.83 10.04 6.67
CA CYS A 125 -11.89 9.97 7.68
C CYS A 125 -13.21 10.60 7.21
N ALA A 126 -14.29 10.36 7.94
CA ALA A 126 -15.51 11.14 7.86
C ALA A 126 -15.69 11.95 9.16
N ILE A 127 -16.20 13.17 9.06
CA ILE A 127 -16.35 14.08 10.19
C ILE A 127 -17.67 14.85 10.06
N ARG A 128 -18.45 14.92 11.14
CA ARG A 128 -19.61 15.81 11.24
C ARG A 128 -19.23 17.21 11.69
N ARG A 129 -20.03 18.20 11.28
CA ARG A 129 -19.87 19.60 11.69
C ARG A 129 -19.88 19.80 13.20
N THR A 130 -20.56 18.95 13.96
CA THR A 130 -20.56 18.95 15.44
C THR A 130 -19.16 18.80 16.04
N ALA A 131 -18.23 18.16 15.32
CA ALA A 131 -16.84 18.02 15.73
C ALA A 131 -16.00 19.29 15.53
N LEU A 132 -16.47 20.31 14.80
CA LEU A 132 -15.65 21.49 14.50
C LEU A 132 -15.20 22.27 15.77
N PRO A 133 -16.08 22.66 16.71
CA PRO A 133 -15.67 23.43 17.89
C PRO A 133 -14.58 22.76 18.77
N PRO A 134 -14.63 21.45 19.09
CA PRO A 134 -13.53 20.81 19.81
C PRO A 134 -12.22 20.79 19.01
N LEU A 135 -12.27 20.57 17.69
CA LEU A 135 -11.08 20.61 16.82
C LEU A 135 -10.46 22.01 16.79
N GLU A 136 -11.27 23.07 16.72
CA GLU A 136 -10.81 24.46 16.79
C GLU A 136 -10.14 24.79 18.12
N ARG A 137 -10.69 24.30 19.24
CA ARG A 137 -10.06 24.49 20.56
C ARG A 137 -8.68 23.88 20.63
N ARG A 138 -8.49 22.66 20.10
CA ARG A 138 -7.16 22.02 20.04
C ARG A 138 -6.21 22.77 19.13
N LEU A 139 -6.69 23.22 17.97
CA LEU A 139 -5.90 24.01 17.03
C LEU A 139 -5.40 25.31 17.69
N ALA A 140 -6.29 26.04 18.38
CA ALA A 140 -5.94 27.26 19.12
C ALA A 140 -4.97 27.00 20.29
N ALA A 141 -5.04 25.82 20.91
CA ALA A 141 -4.12 25.38 21.95
C ALA A 141 -2.80 24.79 21.41
N HIS A 142 -2.56 24.83 20.09
CA HIS A 142 -1.41 24.18 19.43
C HIS A 142 -1.27 22.68 19.71
N GLN A 143 -2.39 22.00 19.97
CA GLN A 143 -2.47 20.54 20.14
C GLN A 143 -2.83 19.90 18.80
N LEU A 144 -1.81 19.61 17.98
CA LEU A 144 -1.97 19.40 16.54
C LEU A 144 -2.20 17.94 16.10
N ALA A 145 -2.13 16.99 17.03
CA ALA A 145 -2.24 15.57 16.72
C ALA A 145 -3.71 15.18 16.49
N LEU A 146 -4.04 14.75 15.26
CA LEU A 146 -5.40 14.31 14.91
C LEU A 146 -5.87 13.14 15.78
N ARG A 147 -4.98 12.20 16.14
CA ARG A 147 -5.34 11.06 17.00
C ARG A 147 -5.86 11.53 18.36
N ASP A 148 -5.16 12.48 18.98
CA ASP A 148 -5.56 13.03 20.28
C ASP A 148 -6.83 13.87 20.15
N ALA A 149 -6.98 14.59 19.03
CA ALA A 149 -8.18 15.37 18.76
C ALA A 149 -9.42 14.47 18.60
N PHE A 150 -9.30 13.34 17.91
CA PHE A 150 -10.40 12.39 17.71
C PHE A 150 -10.70 11.55 18.96
N ALA A 151 -9.73 11.33 19.85
CA ALA A 151 -9.95 10.64 21.11
C ALA A 151 -10.92 11.38 22.06
N GLU A 152 -11.15 12.68 21.86
CA GLU A 152 -12.13 13.49 22.61
C GLU A 152 -13.54 13.49 21.99
N LEU A 153 -13.72 12.79 20.88
CA LEU A 153 -14.96 12.75 20.09
C LEU A 153 -15.51 11.32 20.04
N GLU A 154 -16.80 11.19 19.72
CA GLU A 154 -17.38 9.88 19.43
C GLU A 154 -16.86 9.36 18.08
N THR A 155 -15.76 8.59 18.14
CA THR A 155 -15.03 8.10 16.98
C THR A 155 -15.29 6.62 16.74
N HIS A 156 -15.76 6.28 15.54
CA HIS A 156 -15.93 4.89 15.09
C HIS A 156 -14.77 4.43 14.20
N VAL A 157 -14.24 3.25 14.49
CA VAL A 157 -13.23 2.59 13.64
C VAL A 157 -13.93 1.67 12.64
N VAL A 158 -13.62 1.84 11.36
CA VAL A 158 -14.19 1.05 10.26
C VAL A 158 -13.10 0.17 9.64
N GLU A 159 -13.31 -1.14 9.63
CA GLU A 159 -12.41 -2.08 8.96
C GLU A 159 -12.53 -1.96 7.44
N LEU A 160 -11.53 -1.36 6.80
CA LEU A 160 -11.41 -1.24 5.34
C LEU A 160 -10.33 -2.19 4.80
N ASP A 161 -10.27 -2.39 3.48
CA ASP A 161 -9.19 -3.18 2.89
C ASP A 161 -7.84 -2.45 3.09
N PRO A 162 -6.87 -3.03 3.82
CA PRO A 162 -5.57 -2.41 4.03
C PRO A 162 -4.81 -2.12 2.73
N GLN A 163 -5.14 -2.79 1.62
CA GLN A 163 -4.54 -2.53 0.31
C GLN A 163 -4.98 -1.18 -0.27
N HIS A 164 -6.14 -0.65 0.12
CA HIS A 164 -6.60 0.67 -0.30
C HIS A 164 -5.98 1.80 0.55
N LEU A 165 -5.46 1.48 1.73
CA LEU A 165 -4.95 2.43 2.73
C LEU A 165 -3.43 2.61 2.71
N VAL A 166 -2.77 2.21 1.61
CA VAL A 166 -1.31 2.32 1.46
C VAL A 166 -0.90 3.79 1.36
N ASN A 167 0.02 4.20 2.24
CA ASN A 167 0.54 5.56 2.27
C ASN A 167 1.76 5.71 1.35
N VAL A 168 1.80 6.82 0.62
CA VAL A 168 2.92 7.25 -0.22
C VAL A 168 3.66 8.38 0.47
N ASN A 169 4.84 8.09 1.01
CA ASN A 169 5.66 9.02 1.78
C ASN A 169 6.96 9.42 1.09
N ALA A 170 7.44 8.58 0.17
CA ALA A 170 8.62 8.78 -0.67
C ALA A 170 8.37 8.31 -2.12
N PRO A 171 9.19 8.74 -3.10
CA PRO A 171 9.05 8.31 -4.50
C PRO A 171 9.07 6.79 -4.69
N ALA A 172 9.92 6.08 -3.93
CA ALA A 172 9.97 4.62 -3.94
C ALA A 172 8.63 3.95 -3.54
N ASP A 173 7.77 4.65 -2.79
CA ASP A 173 6.44 4.13 -2.47
C ASP A 173 5.53 4.17 -3.71
N LEU A 174 5.65 5.18 -4.58
CA LEU A 174 4.91 5.24 -5.85
C LEU A 174 5.37 4.19 -6.83
N GLU A 175 6.68 4.00 -6.95
CA GLU A 175 7.27 2.97 -7.79
C GLU A 175 6.72 1.57 -7.41
N ALA A 176 6.63 1.29 -6.11
CA ALA A 176 6.04 0.04 -5.62
C ALA A 176 4.53 -0.09 -5.90
N LEU A 177 3.80 1.02 -6.04
CA LEU A 177 2.39 1.01 -6.44
C LEU A 177 2.21 0.82 -7.95
N GLN A 178 3.11 1.40 -8.76
CA GLN A 178 3.15 1.24 -10.22
C GLN A 178 3.62 -0.16 -10.65
N LEU A 179 4.14 -0.95 -9.71
CA LEU A 179 4.56 -2.32 -9.95
C LEU A 179 3.38 -3.14 -10.47
N SER A 180 3.58 -3.74 -11.65
CA SER A 180 2.67 -4.71 -12.25
C SER A 180 3.18 -6.12 -12.02
N ILE A 181 2.28 -7.07 -11.76
CA ILE A 181 2.64 -8.50 -11.62
C ILE A 181 2.06 -9.21 -12.82
N VAL A 182 2.93 -9.83 -13.62
CA VAL A 182 2.55 -10.50 -14.86
C VAL A 182 3.15 -11.90 -14.91
N PRO A 183 2.50 -12.85 -15.61
CA PRO A 183 3.12 -14.14 -15.91
C PRO A 183 4.44 -13.91 -16.65
N PHE A 184 5.47 -14.66 -16.27
CA PHE A 184 6.78 -14.60 -16.87
C PHE A 184 6.75 -14.94 -18.36
N ARG A 185 7.54 -14.22 -19.14
CA ARG A 185 7.75 -14.43 -20.58
C ARG A 185 9.23 -14.63 -20.86
N ALA A 186 9.57 -15.22 -22.00
CA ALA A 186 10.96 -15.41 -22.41
C ALA A 186 11.78 -14.10 -22.43
N ALA A 187 11.13 -12.97 -22.72
CA ALA A 187 11.76 -11.64 -22.69
C ALA A 187 12.20 -11.20 -21.28
N ASP A 188 11.60 -11.74 -20.21
CA ASP A 188 11.92 -11.39 -18.83
C ASP A 188 13.11 -12.20 -18.28
N ALA A 189 13.61 -13.19 -19.03
CA ALA A 189 14.59 -14.17 -18.56
C ALA A 189 15.91 -13.54 -18.09
N GLU A 190 16.39 -12.51 -18.78
CA GLU A 190 17.61 -11.79 -18.39
C GLU A 190 17.40 -11.05 -17.06
N GLY A 191 16.31 -10.28 -16.95
CA GLY A 191 15.97 -9.56 -15.73
C GLY A 191 15.71 -10.47 -14.53
N PHE A 192 15.06 -11.61 -14.75
CA PHE A 192 14.86 -12.64 -13.73
C PHE A 192 16.19 -13.24 -13.24
N ARG A 193 17.09 -13.62 -14.15
CA ARG A 193 18.42 -14.13 -13.77
C ARG A 193 19.23 -13.10 -12.98
N ALA A 194 19.18 -11.83 -13.40
CA ALA A 194 19.85 -10.74 -12.69
C ALA A 194 19.28 -10.58 -11.26
N LEU A 195 17.95 -10.57 -11.11
CA LEU A 195 17.29 -10.51 -9.80
C LEU A 195 17.71 -11.66 -8.87
N VAL A 196 17.73 -12.90 -9.39
CA VAL A 196 18.14 -14.06 -8.59
C VAL A 196 19.61 -13.96 -8.20
N ALA A 197 20.50 -13.62 -9.14
CA ALA A 197 21.92 -13.48 -8.86
C ALA A 197 22.22 -12.37 -7.84
N ASP A 198 21.54 -11.22 -7.94
CA ASP A 198 21.65 -10.12 -6.99
C ASP A 198 21.21 -10.56 -5.59
N THR A 199 20.07 -11.23 -5.50
CA THR A 199 19.51 -11.67 -4.21
C THR A 199 20.38 -12.75 -3.57
N LEU A 200 20.88 -13.72 -4.34
CA LEU A 200 21.80 -14.73 -3.79
C LEU A 200 23.05 -14.07 -3.20
N ARG A 201 23.65 -13.11 -3.91
CA ARG A 201 24.82 -12.38 -3.43
C ARG A 201 24.56 -11.61 -2.13
N GLU A 202 23.38 -10.99 -2.01
CA GLU A 202 22.97 -10.28 -0.79
C GLU A 202 23.02 -11.18 0.46
N PHE A 203 22.68 -12.47 0.32
CA PHE A 203 22.68 -13.45 1.41
C PHE A 203 23.97 -14.30 1.48
N GLY A 204 25.03 -13.88 0.78
CA GLY A 204 26.33 -14.55 0.80
C GLY A 204 26.39 -15.83 -0.04
N PHE A 205 25.44 -16.01 -0.96
CA PHE A 205 25.42 -17.13 -1.90
C PHE A 205 25.86 -16.70 -3.30
N SER A 206 26.18 -17.69 -4.13
CA SER A 206 26.38 -17.50 -5.56
C SER A 206 25.47 -18.46 -6.33
N ALA A 207 25.03 -18.03 -7.51
CA ALA A 207 24.27 -18.88 -8.41
C ALA A 207 25.14 -20.06 -8.85
N ASP A 208 24.64 -21.27 -8.67
CA ASP A 208 25.32 -22.51 -8.98
C ASP A 208 24.46 -23.33 -9.95
N PRO A 209 24.92 -23.66 -11.17
CA PRO A 209 24.09 -24.38 -12.15
C PRO A 209 23.56 -25.74 -11.67
N GLY A 210 24.24 -26.41 -10.73
CA GLY A 210 23.78 -27.67 -10.13
C GLY A 210 22.69 -27.47 -9.06
N LEU A 211 22.72 -26.33 -8.35
CA LEU A 211 21.74 -25.99 -7.30
C LEU A 211 20.62 -25.05 -7.78
N ASP A 212 20.81 -24.40 -8.93
CA ASP A 212 19.94 -23.43 -9.58
C ASP A 212 19.67 -23.78 -11.06
N PRO A 213 19.30 -25.03 -11.40
CA PRO A 213 19.05 -25.42 -12.80
C PRO A 213 17.89 -24.64 -13.43
N ASP A 214 17.00 -24.08 -12.62
CA ASP A 214 15.90 -23.21 -13.04
C ASP A 214 16.35 -21.94 -13.75
N LEU A 215 17.60 -21.50 -13.56
CA LEU A 215 18.09 -20.29 -14.22
C LEU A 215 18.39 -20.48 -15.71
N ALA A 216 18.65 -21.73 -16.12
CA ALA A 216 18.88 -22.08 -17.52
C ALA A 216 17.58 -22.05 -18.33
N ASP A 217 16.51 -22.62 -17.78
CA ASP A 217 15.17 -22.62 -18.39
C ASP A 217 14.06 -22.39 -17.34
N PRO A 218 13.81 -21.12 -16.95
CA PRO A 218 12.79 -20.82 -15.96
C PRO A 218 11.38 -21.23 -16.41
N ALA A 219 11.10 -21.14 -17.71
CA ALA A 219 9.78 -21.45 -18.26
C ALA A 219 9.48 -22.96 -18.24
N GLY A 220 10.49 -23.80 -18.50
CA GLY A 220 10.35 -25.25 -18.43
C GLY A 220 10.45 -25.82 -17.02
N TYR A 221 10.99 -25.07 -16.06
CA TYR A 221 11.24 -25.57 -14.70
C TYR A 221 10.07 -25.36 -13.71
N TYR A 222 9.28 -24.30 -13.90
CA TYR A 222 8.21 -23.93 -12.98
C TYR A 222 6.83 -24.21 -13.57
N SER A 223 5.92 -24.76 -12.77
CA SER A 223 4.50 -24.89 -13.11
C SER A 223 3.85 -23.51 -13.28
N ALA A 224 4.32 -22.52 -12.52
CA ALA A 224 3.97 -21.12 -12.73
C ALA A 224 5.07 -20.18 -12.22
N LEU A 225 5.31 -19.08 -12.94
CA LEU A 225 6.27 -18.04 -12.59
C LEU A 225 5.67 -16.68 -12.92
N TRP A 226 5.74 -15.75 -11.97
CA TRP A 226 5.40 -14.34 -12.17
C TRP A 226 6.59 -13.46 -11.91
N VAL A 227 6.66 -12.36 -12.67
CA VAL A 227 7.60 -11.26 -12.44
C VAL A 227 6.85 -10.01 -12.05
N ALA A 228 7.47 -9.24 -11.18
CA ALA A 228 7.05 -7.90 -10.83
C ALA A 228 7.84 -6.91 -11.68
N LEU A 229 7.13 -6.04 -12.42
CA LEU A 229 7.72 -5.09 -13.34
C LEU A 229 7.46 -3.64 -12.91
N ILE A 230 8.49 -2.82 -12.97
CA ILE A 230 8.40 -1.35 -12.93
C ILE A 230 9.00 -0.83 -14.23
N GLU A 231 8.21 -0.08 -15.01
CA GLU A 231 8.61 0.41 -16.34
C GLU A 231 9.22 -0.69 -17.25
N GLY A 232 8.67 -1.91 -17.18
CA GLY A 232 9.15 -3.06 -17.95
C GLY A 232 10.39 -3.78 -17.39
N HIS A 233 11.00 -3.28 -16.30
CA HIS A 233 12.16 -3.91 -15.67
C HIS A 233 11.74 -4.87 -14.55
N VAL A 234 12.36 -6.05 -14.51
CA VAL A 234 12.14 -7.05 -13.45
C VAL A 234 12.71 -6.56 -12.11
N VAL A 235 11.81 -6.34 -11.16
CA VAL A 235 12.13 -5.91 -9.78
C VAL A 235 11.72 -6.93 -8.72
N GLY A 236 10.99 -7.98 -9.11
CA GLY A 236 10.60 -9.06 -8.23
C GLY A 236 10.17 -10.31 -8.98
N SER A 237 10.06 -11.42 -8.26
CA SER A 237 9.59 -12.69 -8.81
C SER A 237 8.92 -13.53 -7.74
N ILE A 238 8.12 -14.51 -8.18
CA ILE A 238 7.63 -15.62 -7.36
C ILE A 238 7.32 -16.80 -8.28
N ALA A 239 7.72 -18.00 -7.86
CA ALA A 239 7.60 -19.22 -8.64
C ALA A 239 6.89 -20.33 -7.85
N LEU A 240 6.19 -21.21 -8.56
CA LEU A 240 5.61 -22.45 -8.05
C LEU A 240 6.14 -23.62 -8.86
N ARG A 241 6.56 -24.68 -8.16
CA ARG A 241 7.00 -25.95 -8.75
C ARG A 241 6.21 -27.10 -8.15
N GLU A 242 5.77 -28.05 -8.97
CA GLU A 242 5.13 -29.27 -8.45
C GLU A 242 6.09 -30.16 -7.66
N LEU A 243 5.61 -30.67 -6.52
CA LEU A 243 6.26 -31.72 -5.74
C LEU A 243 5.51 -33.07 -5.82
N GLY A 244 4.34 -33.12 -6.45
CA GLY A 244 3.42 -34.26 -6.42
C GLY A 244 2.40 -34.16 -5.29
N ASP A 245 1.44 -35.09 -5.24
CA ASP A 245 0.40 -35.19 -4.20
C ASP A 245 -0.31 -33.85 -3.90
N ASP A 246 -0.77 -33.17 -4.95
CA ASP A 246 -1.41 -31.84 -4.90
C ASP A 246 -0.59 -30.80 -4.11
N THR A 247 0.73 -30.96 -4.04
CA THR A 247 1.64 -30.11 -3.29
C THR A 247 2.54 -29.31 -4.23
N LEU A 248 2.58 -27.99 -4.00
CA LEU A 248 3.48 -27.08 -4.70
C LEU A 248 4.60 -26.61 -3.77
N GLU A 249 5.76 -26.32 -4.35
CA GLU A 249 6.86 -25.61 -3.71
C GLU A 249 6.87 -24.16 -4.19
N LEU A 250 6.84 -23.22 -3.25
CA LEU A 250 7.04 -21.81 -3.52
C LEU A 250 8.53 -21.49 -3.52
N LYS A 251 9.03 -21.01 -4.67
CA LYS A 251 10.45 -20.66 -4.87
C LYS A 251 10.60 -19.25 -5.42
N ARG A 252 11.84 -18.75 -5.39
CA ARG A 252 12.27 -17.50 -6.04
C ARG A 252 11.38 -16.30 -5.70
N MET A 253 10.87 -16.26 -4.47
CA MET A 253 10.13 -15.11 -3.97
C MET A 253 11.12 -14.02 -3.58
N TYR A 254 11.46 -13.16 -4.53
CA TYR A 254 12.47 -12.11 -4.38
C TYR A 254 11.90 -10.76 -4.78
N LEU A 255 12.42 -9.72 -4.14
CA LEU A 255 12.17 -8.32 -4.47
C LEU A 255 13.47 -7.54 -4.31
N ARG A 256 13.74 -6.63 -5.24
CA ARG A 256 14.79 -5.63 -5.07
C ARG A 256 14.54 -4.81 -3.81
N GLU A 257 15.61 -4.44 -3.12
CA GLU A 257 15.54 -3.74 -1.82
C GLU A 257 14.64 -2.50 -1.87
N ALA A 258 14.75 -1.71 -2.94
CA ALA A 258 13.93 -0.52 -3.18
C ALA A 258 12.41 -0.78 -3.21
N CYS A 259 11.98 -2.01 -3.49
CA CYS A 259 10.57 -2.40 -3.56
C CYS A 259 10.05 -3.10 -2.29
N ARG A 260 10.92 -3.37 -1.30
CA ARG A 260 10.56 -4.06 -0.06
C ARG A 260 9.80 -3.13 0.89
N GLY A 261 9.07 -3.73 1.84
CA GLY A 261 8.31 -3.00 2.88
C GLY A 261 7.04 -2.27 2.40
N ARG A 262 6.71 -2.36 1.11
CA ARG A 262 5.65 -1.56 0.46
C ARG A 262 4.49 -2.40 -0.09
N GLY A 263 4.30 -3.60 0.45
CA GLY A 263 3.20 -4.50 0.05
C GLY A 263 3.42 -5.31 -1.23
N ALA A 264 4.46 -5.03 -2.03
CA ALA A 264 4.78 -5.79 -3.24
C ALA A 264 4.91 -7.31 -2.98
N GLY A 265 5.56 -7.70 -1.88
CA GLY A 265 5.73 -9.12 -1.52
C GLY A 265 4.40 -9.80 -1.23
N ARG A 266 3.48 -9.10 -0.54
CA ARG A 266 2.12 -9.60 -0.29
C ARG A 266 1.33 -9.78 -1.59
N ARG A 267 1.46 -8.85 -2.53
CA ARG A 267 0.81 -8.94 -3.84
C ARG A 267 1.34 -10.13 -4.67
N LEU A 268 2.66 -10.35 -4.67
CA LEU A 268 3.29 -11.51 -5.32
C LEU A 268 2.79 -12.82 -4.69
N LEU A 269 2.84 -12.92 -3.36
CA LEU A 269 2.36 -14.11 -2.65
C LEU A 269 0.89 -14.38 -2.95
N ALA A 270 0.02 -13.37 -2.83
CA ALA A 270 -1.41 -13.51 -3.13
C ALA A 270 -1.66 -13.98 -4.57
N THR A 271 -0.87 -13.52 -5.54
CA THR A 271 -0.95 -13.97 -6.94
C THR A 271 -0.65 -15.46 -7.06
N ALA A 272 0.43 -15.93 -6.44
CA ALA A 272 0.79 -17.35 -6.44
C ALA A 272 -0.24 -18.22 -5.72
N LEU A 273 -0.73 -17.79 -4.54
CA LEU A 273 -1.75 -18.52 -3.78
C LEU A 273 -3.09 -18.62 -4.54
N ALA A 274 -3.50 -17.56 -5.22
CA ALA A 274 -4.71 -17.56 -6.03
C ALA A 274 -4.61 -18.56 -7.18
N TRP A 275 -3.47 -18.59 -7.88
CA TRP A 275 -3.22 -19.57 -8.93
C TRP A 275 -3.18 -20.99 -8.38
N ALA A 276 -2.50 -21.23 -7.25
CA ALA A 276 -2.40 -22.55 -6.64
C ALA A 276 -3.78 -23.14 -6.30
N ARG A 277 -4.67 -22.34 -5.70
CA ARG A 277 -6.06 -22.74 -5.42
C ARG A 277 -6.84 -23.04 -6.70
N ALA A 278 -6.69 -22.19 -7.72
CA ALA A 278 -7.38 -22.39 -8.99
C ALA A 278 -6.93 -23.66 -9.73
N ASN A 279 -5.73 -24.17 -9.43
CA ASN A 279 -5.16 -25.39 -10.03
C ASN A 279 -5.21 -26.59 -9.08
N GLY A 280 -6.04 -26.54 -8.03
CA GLY A 280 -6.33 -27.71 -7.19
C GLY A 280 -5.23 -28.12 -6.22
N ALA A 281 -4.23 -27.26 -5.98
CA ALA A 281 -3.21 -27.56 -4.98
C ALA A 281 -3.86 -27.61 -3.58
N ALA A 282 -3.56 -28.67 -2.82
CA ALA A 282 -3.99 -28.84 -1.43
C ALA A 282 -2.98 -28.24 -0.44
N LYS A 283 -1.70 -28.15 -0.84
CA LYS A 283 -0.62 -27.71 0.04
C LYS A 283 0.44 -26.90 -0.71
N ILE A 284 1.05 -25.94 -0.02
CA ILE A 284 2.26 -25.26 -0.46
C ILE A 284 3.36 -25.46 0.59
N LYS A 285 4.57 -25.79 0.13
CA LYS A 285 5.78 -25.83 0.95
C LYS A 285 6.76 -24.75 0.49
N LEU A 286 7.57 -24.26 1.42
CA LEU A 286 8.71 -23.42 1.10
C LEU A 286 9.82 -23.62 2.11
N ASP A 287 11.01 -23.19 1.73
CA ASP A 287 12.15 -23.10 2.60
C ASP A 287 12.69 -21.66 2.66
N THR A 288 13.30 -21.27 3.78
CA THR A 288 13.88 -19.93 4.01
C THR A 288 15.06 -20.01 4.98
N THR A 289 15.83 -18.93 5.16
CA THR A 289 16.88 -18.86 6.20
C THR A 289 16.37 -18.11 7.44
N GLU A 290 17.09 -18.25 8.57
CA GLU A 290 16.79 -17.49 9.79
C GLU A 290 16.93 -15.97 9.60
N SER A 291 17.91 -15.54 8.78
CA SER A 291 18.21 -14.14 8.47
C SER A 291 17.13 -13.44 7.62
N MET A 292 16.20 -14.18 7.03
CA MET A 292 15.12 -13.63 6.19
C MET A 292 13.87 -13.29 7.02
N GLU A 293 14.02 -12.45 8.05
CA GLU A 293 12.96 -12.11 9.01
C GLU A 293 11.70 -11.54 8.33
N ALA A 294 11.86 -10.62 7.38
CA ALA A 294 10.74 -10.00 6.68
C ALA A 294 9.95 -11.01 5.82
N ALA A 295 10.62 -11.99 5.21
CA ALA A 295 9.95 -13.05 4.45
C ALA A 295 9.19 -13.99 5.39
N ARG A 296 9.80 -14.39 6.51
CA ARG A 296 9.15 -15.23 7.52
C ARG A 296 7.90 -14.58 8.09
N ALA A 297 7.97 -13.31 8.50
CA ALA A 297 6.83 -12.56 8.99
C ALA A 297 5.70 -12.47 7.93
N LEU A 298 6.06 -12.31 6.65
CA LEU A 298 5.09 -12.31 5.56
C LEU A 298 4.41 -13.69 5.41
N TYR A 299 5.17 -14.79 5.45
CA TYR A 299 4.61 -16.14 5.33
C TYR A 299 3.69 -16.47 6.51
N GLU A 300 4.14 -16.20 7.74
CA GLU A 300 3.37 -16.44 8.97
C GLU A 300 2.07 -15.63 8.97
N ALA A 301 2.11 -14.36 8.55
CA ALA A 301 0.92 -13.53 8.39
C ALA A 301 -0.07 -14.03 7.31
N ASN A 302 0.36 -14.92 6.42
CA ASN A 302 -0.48 -15.54 5.38
C ASN A 302 -0.77 -17.03 5.68
N GLY A 303 -0.60 -17.46 6.93
CA GLY A 303 -1.02 -18.78 7.40
C GLY A 303 -0.01 -19.91 7.20
N PHE A 304 1.21 -19.61 6.74
CA PHE A 304 2.26 -20.61 6.71
C PHE A 304 2.74 -20.94 8.13
N VAL A 305 2.94 -22.21 8.40
CA VAL A 305 3.40 -22.72 9.70
C VAL A 305 4.77 -23.35 9.54
N ARG A 306 5.70 -23.03 10.46
CA ARG A 306 7.02 -23.66 10.49
C ARG A 306 6.88 -25.13 10.87
N VAL A 307 7.52 -26.02 10.10
CA VAL A 307 7.54 -27.47 10.35
C VAL A 307 8.95 -27.95 10.69
N PRO A 308 9.10 -29.10 11.40
CA PRO A 308 10.41 -29.68 11.65
C PRO A 308 11.13 -30.06 10.35
N GLY A 309 12.44 -29.88 10.32
CA GLY A 309 13.31 -30.28 9.21
C GLY A 309 14.28 -29.18 8.80
N GLU A 310 15.33 -29.59 8.09
CA GLU A 310 16.39 -28.70 7.60
C GLU A 310 16.76 -29.07 6.17
N ALA A 311 16.93 -28.05 5.33
CA ALA A 311 17.41 -28.21 3.96
C ALA A 311 18.72 -27.41 3.79
N PRO A 312 19.87 -27.92 4.27
CA PRO A 312 21.11 -27.16 4.22
C PRO A 312 21.47 -26.79 2.78
N ARG A 313 21.82 -25.52 2.55
CA ARG A 313 22.28 -25.02 1.25
C ARG A 313 23.54 -24.20 1.44
N GLN A 314 24.61 -24.59 0.74
CA GLN A 314 25.91 -23.90 0.78
C GLN A 314 26.36 -23.58 2.23
N GLY A 315 26.20 -24.54 3.15
CA GLY A 315 26.62 -24.40 4.55
C GLY A 315 25.66 -23.62 5.46
N GLN A 316 24.51 -23.13 4.96
CA GLN A 316 23.48 -22.49 5.77
C GLN A 316 22.28 -23.41 6.00
N GLN A 317 21.82 -23.47 7.25
CA GLN A 317 20.61 -24.18 7.65
C GLN A 317 19.37 -23.45 7.13
N ARG A 318 18.41 -24.19 6.58
CA ARG A 318 17.14 -23.63 6.11
C ARG A 318 15.98 -24.16 6.91
N LEU A 319 15.05 -23.26 7.19
CA LEU A 319 13.78 -23.52 7.86
C LEU A 319 12.73 -23.91 6.83
N LEU A 320 11.85 -24.85 7.19
CA LEU A 320 10.75 -25.31 6.36
C LEU A 320 9.42 -24.74 6.85
N TYR A 321 8.57 -24.35 5.91
CA TYR A 321 7.22 -23.86 6.16
C TYR A 321 6.21 -24.56 5.25
N GLU A 322 5.00 -24.80 5.77
CA GLU A 322 3.88 -25.35 5.01
C GLU A 322 2.61 -24.51 5.18
N LEU A 323 1.79 -24.46 4.14
CA LEU A 323 0.43 -23.89 4.13
C LEU A 323 -0.53 -24.92 3.53
N THR A 324 -1.64 -25.19 4.21
CA THR A 324 -2.78 -25.90 3.65
C THR A 324 -3.73 -24.88 3.01
N LEU A 325 -4.15 -25.12 1.76
CA LEU A 325 -4.85 -24.13 0.93
C LEU A 325 -6.37 -24.06 1.09
#